data_AF-A0A951DYF2-F1
#
_entry.id   AF-A0A951DYF2-F1
#
_cell.length_a   1.000
_cell.length_b   1.000
_cell.length_c   1.000
_cell.angle_alpha   90.00
_cell.angle_beta   90.00
_cell.angle_gamma   90.00
#
_symmetry.space_group_name_H-M   'P 1'
#
loop_
_entity.id
_entity.type
_entity.pdbx_description
1 polymer ?
#
loop_
_entity_poly.entity_id
_entity_poly.type
_entity_poly.pdbx_seq_one_letter_code
_entity_poly.pdbx_strand_id
1 'polypeptide(L)'
;MDTSRTPQLRTIRLSACLALLLSSATPAPALSISDQHAREIALRWLTLVDVGNYGDAYEQQPPRIRAGKMKEQFVRWMLVRRTPLGYARSRTFLRVVHTHQLIGAPDGDYQKILFKTSFEHRALALEFVVLTSETGSWHVSGYALR
;
A
#
# COMPACT_ATOMS: atom_id res chain seq x y z
N MET A 1 15.05 -36.04 -82.55
CA MET A 1 13.86 -35.28 -82.12
C MET A 1 13.71 -35.45 -80.63
N ASP A 2 13.31 -34.37 -79.96
CA ASP A 2 12.82 -34.27 -78.56
C ASP A 2 13.85 -34.51 -77.43
N THR A 3 14.40 -33.48 -76.77
CA THR A 3 13.86 -32.60 -75.69
C THR A 3 13.31 -33.39 -74.49
N SER A 4 13.36 -32.98 -73.21
CA SER A 4 14.01 -31.94 -72.40
C SER A 4 13.54 -32.17 -70.94
N ARG A 5 14.10 -31.42 -69.98
CA ARG A 5 13.59 -31.12 -68.61
C ARG A 5 14.10 -31.97 -67.45
N THR A 6 15.23 -31.54 -66.90
CA THR A 6 15.52 -31.63 -65.46
C THR A 6 14.80 -30.49 -64.71
N PRO A 7 14.05 -30.77 -63.62
CA PRO A 7 13.42 -29.72 -62.83
C PRO A 7 14.44 -29.02 -61.91
N GLN A 8 14.43 -27.69 -61.96
CA GLN A 8 15.15 -26.77 -61.08
C GLN A 8 14.64 -26.91 -59.63
N LEU A 9 15.50 -27.29 -58.69
CA LEU A 9 15.21 -27.19 -57.26
C LEU A 9 15.18 -25.71 -56.83
N ARG A 10 14.00 -25.24 -56.43
CA ARG A 10 13.81 -23.96 -55.75
C ARG A 10 14.52 -24.00 -54.39
N THR A 11 15.55 -23.20 -54.22
CA THR A 11 16.15 -22.90 -52.92
C THR A 11 15.20 -22.00 -52.12
N ILE A 12 14.58 -22.56 -51.08
CA ILE A 12 13.82 -21.79 -50.10
C ILE A 12 14.84 -21.19 -49.12
N ARG A 13 15.02 -19.87 -49.15
CA ARG A 13 15.82 -19.17 -48.13
C ARG A 13 15.01 -19.07 -46.85
N LEU A 14 15.31 -19.89 -45.84
CA LEU A 14 14.90 -19.62 -44.47
C LEU A 14 15.72 -18.44 -43.93
N SER A 15 15.15 -17.23 -43.97
CA SER A 15 15.63 -16.14 -43.10
C SER A 15 15.02 -16.34 -41.72
N ALA A 16 15.80 -16.91 -40.80
CA ALA A 16 15.44 -17.00 -39.40
C ALA A 16 15.70 -15.63 -38.74
N CYS A 17 14.70 -14.75 -38.77
CA CYS A 17 14.70 -13.53 -37.95
C CYS A 17 14.42 -13.92 -36.49
N LEU A 18 15.48 -14.15 -35.70
CA LEU A 18 15.39 -14.25 -34.24
C LEU A 18 15.10 -12.85 -33.67
N ALA A 19 13.83 -12.50 -33.57
CA ALA A 19 13.40 -11.27 -32.91
C ALA A 19 13.56 -11.46 -31.39
N LEU A 20 14.66 -10.95 -30.83
CA LEU A 20 14.81 -10.73 -29.39
C LEU A 20 13.75 -9.72 -28.94
N LEU A 21 12.67 -10.20 -28.33
CA LEU A 21 11.70 -9.36 -27.63
C LEU A 21 12.36 -8.81 -26.36
N LEU A 22 13.10 -7.70 -26.48
CA LEU A 22 13.44 -6.88 -25.32
C LEU A 22 12.15 -6.24 -24.81
N SER A 23 11.46 -6.93 -23.90
CA SER A 23 10.44 -6.29 -23.06
C SER A 23 11.15 -5.32 -22.14
N SER A 24 11.20 -4.04 -22.52
CA SER A 24 11.54 -2.95 -21.63
C SER A 24 10.44 -2.84 -20.59
N ALA A 25 10.65 -3.44 -19.42
CA ALA A 25 9.82 -3.19 -18.24
C ALA A 25 9.99 -1.70 -17.89
N THR A 26 8.97 -0.88 -18.17
CA THR A 26 8.96 0.50 -17.73
C THR A 26 8.89 0.53 -16.21
N PRO A 27 9.88 1.12 -15.51
CA PRO A 27 9.83 1.24 -14.07
C PRO A 27 8.64 2.12 -13.69
N ALA A 28 7.86 1.67 -12.71
CA ALA A 28 6.79 2.48 -12.14
C ALA A 28 7.40 3.78 -11.57
N PRO A 29 6.69 4.92 -11.66
CA PRO A 29 7.19 6.18 -11.11
C PRO A 29 7.48 6.03 -9.61
N ALA A 30 8.64 6.55 -9.19
CA ALA A 30 9.02 6.55 -7.78
C ALA A 30 8.07 7.43 -6.96
N LEU A 31 7.82 7.04 -5.70
CA LEU A 31 7.04 7.87 -4.77
C LEU A 31 7.78 9.16 -4.45
N SER A 32 7.02 10.22 -4.16
CA SER A 32 7.60 11.44 -3.59
C SER A 32 8.26 11.13 -2.24
N ILE A 33 9.25 11.94 -1.84
CA ILE A 33 9.89 11.81 -0.51
C ILE A 33 8.85 11.89 0.61
N SER A 34 7.86 12.79 0.47
CA SER A 34 6.77 12.96 1.44
C SER A 34 5.91 11.70 1.53
N ASP A 35 5.50 11.13 0.40
CA ASP A 35 4.66 9.93 0.36
C ASP A 35 5.40 8.70 0.89
N GLN A 36 6.69 8.59 0.57
CA GLN A 36 7.55 7.53 1.08
C GLN A 36 7.68 7.64 2.60
N HIS A 37 7.94 8.83 3.15
CA HIS A 37 8.04 9.04 4.58
C HIS A 37 6.70 8.73 5.30
N ALA A 38 5.58 9.18 4.74
CA ALA A 38 4.24 8.89 5.26
C ALA A 38 3.94 7.38 5.31
N ARG A 39 4.29 6.67 4.22
CA ARG A 39 4.17 5.21 4.14
C ARG A 39 4.98 4.52 5.23
N GLU A 40 6.21 4.95 5.46
CA GLU A 40 7.10 4.36 6.46
C GLU A 40 6.59 4.56 7.89
N ILE A 41 6.11 5.76 8.23
CA ILE A 41 5.47 6.03 9.53
C ILE A 41 4.28 5.10 9.73
N ALA A 42 3.40 5.02 8.72
CA ALA A 42 2.22 4.17 8.79
C ALA A 42 2.57 2.68 8.97
N LEU A 43 3.56 2.18 8.22
CA LEU A 43 4.00 0.79 8.33
C LEU A 43 4.62 0.49 9.70
N ARG A 44 5.45 1.38 10.25
CA ARG A 44 6.01 1.21 11.60
C ARG A 44 4.95 1.18 12.68
N TRP A 45 3.89 1.96 12.54
CA TRP A 45 2.77 1.91 13.50
C TRP A 45 1.95 0.63 13.32
N LEU A 46 1.74 0.18 12.08
CA LEU A 46 1.00 -1.05 11.78
C LEU A 46 1.69 -2.31 12.28
N THR A 47 3.02 -2.34 12.44
CA THR A 47 3.69 -3.51 13.05
C THR A 47 3.21 -3.75 14.48
N LEU A 48 3.00 -2.69 15.27
CA LEU A 48 2.43 -2.80 16.62
C LEU A 48 1.00 -3.36 16.58
N VAL A 49 0.18 -2.86 15.66
CA VAL A 49 -1.20 -3.33 15.48
C VAL A 49 -1.23 -4.80 15.04
N ASP A 50 -0.34 -5.20 14.14
CA ASP A 50 -0.30 -6.56 13.60
C ASP A 50 0.11 -7.60 14.66
N VAL A 51 0.94 -7.22 15.63
CA VAL A 51 1.29 -8.10 16.78
C VAL A 51 0.34 -7.94 17.97
N GLY A 52 -0.77 -7.20 17.81
CA GLY A 52 -1.77 -7.01 18.87
C GLY A 52 -1.38 -6.03 19.97
N ASN A 53 -0.27 -5.30 19.82
CA ASN A 53 0.20 -4.31 20.79
C ASN A 53 -0.54 -2.97 20.62
N TYR A 54 -1.85 -3.00 20.87
CA TYR A 54 -2.72 -1.83 20.71
C TYR A 54 -2.45 -0.74 21.76
N GLY A 55 -1.92 -1.12 22.92
CA GLY A 55 -1.53 -0.19 23.96
C GLY A 55 -0.43 0.75 23.49
N ASP A 56 0.65 0.20 22.92
CA ASP A 56 1.76 1.00 22.42
C ASP A 56 1.40 1.75 21.15
N ALA A 57 0.57 1.15 20.29
CA ALA A 57 0.02 1.85 19.11
C ALA A 57 -0.76 3.11 19.51
N TYR A 58 -1.50 3.05 20.63
CA TYR A 58 -2.16 4.22 21.20
C TYR A 58 -1.17 5.26 21.73
N GLU A 59 -0.12 4.83 22.46
CA GLU A 59 0.89 5.76 23.01
C GLU A 59 1.65 6.56 21.94
N GLN A 60 1.79 6.00 20.72
CA GLN A 60 2.41 6.71 19.59
C GLN A 60 1.53 7.83 19.00
N GLN A 61 0.25 7.90 19.39
CA GLN A 61 -0.64 8.97 18.93
C GLN A 61 -0.37 10.27 19.69
N PRO A 62 -0.53 11.44 19.03
CA PRO A 62 -0.31 12.72 19.69
C PRO A 62 -1.22 12.93 20.91
N PRO A 63 -0.78 13.70 21.92
CA PRO A 63 -1.58 13.97 23.13
C PRO A 63 -3.00 14.46 22.82
N ARG A 64 -3.16 15.32 21.82
CA ARG A 64 -4.48 15.82 21.39
C ARG A 64 -5.42 14.70 20.92
N ILE A 65 -4.88 13.73 20.18
CA ILE A 65 -5.65 12.57 19.70
C ILE A 65 -6.02 11.66 20.88
N ARG A 66 -5.07 11.41 21.78
CA ARG A 66 -5.28 10.61 23.00
C ARG A 66 -6.30 11.25 23.96
N ALA A 67 -6.34 12.58 24.04
CA ALA A 67 -7.34 13.28 24.84
C ALA A 67 -8.79 13.05 24.36
N GLY A 68 -8.99 12.78 23.06
CA GLY A 68 -10.30 12.54 22.47
C GLY A 68 -10.86 11.12 22.64
N LYS A 69 -10.03 10.14 23.03
CA LYS A 69 -10.45 8.75 23.22
C LYS A 69 -9.56 8.07 24.25
N MET A 70 -10.15 7.57 25.34
CA MET A 70 -9.41 6.82 26.36
C MET A 70 -8.71 5.59 25.78
N LYS A 71 -7.53 5.25 26.30
CA LYS A 71 -6.72 4.10 25.88
C LYS A 71 -7.54 2.80 25.85
N GLU A 72 -8.32 2.57 26.89
CA GLU A 72 -9.14 1.36 27.02
C GLU A 72 -10.22 1.29 25.96
N GLN A 73 -10.80 2.44 25.56
CA GLN A 73 -11.77 2.50 24.47
C GLN A 73 -11.11 2.20 23.12
N PHE A 74 -9.90 2.73 22.89
CA PHE A 74 -9.12 2.44 21.68
C PHE A 74 -8.78 0.94 21.59
N VAL A 75 -8.25 0.36 22.68
CA VAL A 75 -7.88 -1.06 22.75
C VAL A 75 -9.11 -1.94 22.54
N ARG A 76 -10.24 -1.66 23.20
CA ARG A 76 -11.50 -2.40 22.98
C ARG A 76 -11.96 -2.32 21.53
N TRP A 77 -11.89 -1.15 20.91
CA TRP A 77 -12.26 -0.99 19.50
C TRP A 77 -11.36 -1.81 18.57
N MET A 78 -10.05 -1.88 18.85
CA MET A 78 -9.11 -2.74 18.11
C MET A 78 -9.43 -4.23 18.31
N LEU A 79 -9.70 -4.66 19.54
CA LEU A 79 -10.09 -6.04 19.85
C LEU A 79 -11.36 -6.46 19.10
N VAL A 80 -12.33 -5.56 18.95
CA VAL A 80 -13.58 -5.85 18.24
C VAL A 80 -13.43 -5.82 16.72
N ARG A 81 -12.61 -4.93 16.16
CA ARG A 81 -12.56 -4.71 14.70
C ARG A 81 -11.35 -5.31 13.99
N ARG A 82 -10.19 -5.35 14.65
CA ARG A 82 -8.92 -5.81 14.06
C ARG A 82 -8.62 -7.26 14.39
N THR A 83 -8.82 -7.68 15.64
CA THR A 83 -8.52 -9.06 16.08
C THR A 83 -9.28 -10.13 15.30
N PRO A 84 -10.59 -9.99 15.00
CA PRO A 84 -11.32 -11.03 14.25
C PRO A 84 -10.86 -11.21 12.80
N LEU A 85 -10.03 -10.30 12.27
CA LEU A 85 -9.47 -10.45 10.93
C LEU A 85 -8.30 -11.44 10.88
N GLY A 86 -7.70 -11.77 12.03
CA GLY A 86 -6.50 -12.62 12.11
C GLY A 86 -5.24 -11.93 11.60
N TYR A 87 -4.22 -12.72 11.21
CA TYR A 87 -2.95 -12.16 10.76
C TYR A 87 -3.09 -11.37 9.46
N ALA A 88 -2.32 -10.27 9.32
CA ALA A 88 -2.17 -9.60 8.04
C ALA A 88 -1.28 -10.47 7.13
N ARG A 89 -1.86 -10.99 6.04
CA ARG A 89 -1.17 -11.89 5.10
C ARG A 89 -0.40 -11.11 4.04
N SER A 90 -0.98 -10.03 3.53
CA SER A 90 -0.31 -9.13 2.61
C SER A 90 -0.85 -7.71 2.75
N ARG A 91 0.01 -6.72 2.47
CA ARG A 91 -0.34 -5.30 2.52
C ARG A 91 0.31 -4.57 1.36
N THR A 92 -0.50 -4.12 0.41
CA THR A 92 -0.06 -3.39 -0.77
C THR A 92 -0.34 -1.90 -0.57
N PHE A 93 0.71 -1.08 -0.58
CA PHE A 93 0.56 0.37 -0.59
C PHE A 93 -0.12 0.83 -1.88
N LEU A 94 -1.12 1.71 -1.76
CA LEU A 94 -1.84 2.26 -2.91
C LEU A 94 -1.42 3.70 -3.19
N ARG A 95 -1.57 4.59 -2.20
CA ARG A 95 -1.28 6.03 -2.34
C ARG A 95 -1.33 6.76 -1.00
N VAL A 96 -0.83 7.99 -1.00
CA VAL A 96 -1.12 9.00 0.02
C VAL A 96 -2.09 10.02 -0.55
N VAL A 97 -3.05 10.48 0.25
CA VAL A 97 -3.93 11.61 -0.05
C VAL A 97 -3.63 12.72 0.95
N HIS A 98 -3.16 13.86 0.46
CA HIS A 98 -2.88 15.05 1.27
C HIS A 98 -4.15 15.91 1.34
N THR A 99 -4.47 16.43 2.51
CA THR A 99 -5.62 17.33 2.71
C THR A 99 -5.37 18.27 3.88
N HIS A 100 -5.91 19.48 3.80
CA HIS A 100 -5.92 20.42 4.94
C HIS A 100 -7.19 20.32 5.79
N GLN A 101 -8.16 19.52 5.35
CA GLN A 101 -9.45 19.34 6.01
C GLN A 101 -9.80 17.86 6.13
N LEU A 102 -10.21 17.46 7.33
CA LEU A 102 -10.68 16.12 7.63
C LEU A 102 -11.95 16.23 8.49
N ILE A 103 -13.05 15.61 8.01
CA ILE A 103 -14.35 15.66 8.70
C ILE A 103 -14.20 15.22 10.16
N GLY A 104 -14.62 16.08 11.09
CA GLY A 104 -14.57 15.82 12.53
C GLY A 104 -13.20 16.07 13.18
N ALA A 105 -12.23 16.64 12.45
CA ALA A 105 -10.96 17.10 12.98
C ALA A 105 -10.76 18.61 12.72
N PRO A 106 -9.91 19.30 13.50
CA PRO A 106 -9.55 20.69 13.23
C PRO A 106 -8.87 20.86 11.86
N ASP A 107 -8.86 22.09 11.34
CA ASP A 107 -8.03 22.42 10.17
C ASP A 107 -6.54 22.17 10.47
N GLY A 108 -5.81 21.68 9.47
CA GLY A 108 -4.41 21.31 9.61
C GLY A 108 -3.96 20.31 8.53
N ASP A 109 -2.66 20.03 8.46
CA ASP A 109 -2.15 19.13 7.44
C ASP A 109 -2.32 17.66 7.82
N TYR A 110 -2.96 16.93 6.91
CA TYR A 110 -3.22 15.51 7.04
C TYR A 110 -2.73 14.73 5.83
N GLN A 111 -2.25 13.52 6.11
CA GLN A 111 -1.90 12.53 5.10
C GLN A 111 -2.68 11.27 5.37
N LYS A 112 -3.47 10.83 4.39
CA LYS A 112 -4.23 9.58 4.47
C LYS A 112 -3.54 8.54 3.60
N ILE A 113 -2.94 7.55 4.24
CA ILE A 113 -2.23 6.45 3.60
C ILE A 113 -3.21 5.30 3.39
N LEU A 114 -3.28 4.81 2.16
CA LEU A 114 -4.19 3.74 1.75
C LEU A 114 -3.41 2.48 1.45
N PHE A 115 -3.85 1.37 2.05
CA PHE A 115 -3.38 0.04 1.74
C PHE A 115 -4.54 -0.85 1.29
N LYS A 116 -4.24 -1.75 0.36
CA LYS A 116 -5.03 -2.95 0.10
C LYS A 116 -4.44 -4.06 0.96
N THR A 117 -5.21 -4.55 1.93
CA THR A 117 -4.71 -5.55 2.89
C THR A 117 -5.55 -6.81 2.80
N SER A 118 -4.86 -7.95 2.75
CA SER A 118 -5.47 -9.27 2.93
C SER A 118 -5.15 -9.76 4.34
N PHE A 119 -6.19 -10.16 5.05
CA PHE A 119 -6.09 -10.78 6.37
C PHE A 119 -6.51 -12.24 6.28
N GLU A 120 -6.12 -13.01 7.29
CA GLU A 120 -6.43 -14.43 7.38
C GLU A 120 -7.92 -14.75 7.28
N HIS A 121 -8.78 -13.96 7.93
CA HIS A 121 -10.23 -14.15 7.93
C HIS A 121 -10.96 -13.14 7.04
N ARG A 122 -10.21 -12.36 6.25
CA ARG A 122 -10.76 -11.38 5.31
C ARG A 122 -9.82 -11.15 4.13
N ALA A 123 -10.16 -11.76 2.99
CA ALA A 123 -9.31 -11.75 1.79
C ALA A 123 -9.02 -10.35 1.24
N LEU A 124 -9.90 -9.37 1.50
CA LEU A 124 -9.72 -8.00 1.00
C LEU A 124 -10.35 -6.96 1.94
N ALA A 125 -9.53 -6.01 2.38
CA ALA A 125 -9.93 -4.80 3.08
C ALA A 125 -9.20 -3.58 2.51
N LEU A 126 -9.87 -2.42 2.57
CA LEU A 126 -9.19 -1.13 2.45
C LEU A 126 -8.80 -0.65 3.84
N GLU A 127 -7.49 -0.55 4.05
CA GLU A 127 -6.90 -0.15 5.31
C GLU A 127 -6.36 1.28 5.19
N PHE A 128 -6.77 2.14 6.12
CA PHE A 128 -6.43 3.55 6.14
C PHE A 128 -5.64 3.87 7.41
N VAL A 129 -4.51 4.54 7.25
CA VAL A 129 -3.79 5.20 8.34
C VAL A 129 -3.78 6.69 8.06
N VAL A 130 -4.14 7.51 9.04
CA VAL A 130 -4.12 8.97 8.92
C VAL A 130 -2.98 9.50 9.77
N LEU A 131 -2.14 10.34 9.16
CA LEU A 131 -1.15 11.14 9.86
C LEU A 131 -1.65 12.57 9.99
N THR A 132 -1.22 13.22 11.06
CA THR A 132 -1.36 14.66 11.28
C THR A 132 0.03 15.22 11.60
N SER A 133 0.30 16.45 11.16
CA SER A 133 1.50 17.17 11.53
C SER A 133 1.20 18.03 12.76
N GLU A 134 1.82 17.71 13.89
CA GLU A 134 1.80 18.56 15.09
C GLU A 134 3.22 19.09 15.30
N THR A 135 3.39 20.41 15.37
CA THR A 135 4.70 21.06 15.58
C THR A 135 5.78 20.66 14.55
N GLY A 136 5.36 20.31 13.32
CA GLY A 136 6.27 19.93 12.22
C GLY A 136 6.65 18.45 12.18
N SER A 137 6.16 17.62 13.11
CA SER A 137 6.38 16.17 13.13
C SER A 137 5.10 15.41 12.76
N TRP A 138 5.24 14.39 11.92
CA TRP A 138 4.14 13.55 11.47
C TRP A 138 3.89 12.37 12.43
N HIS A 139 2.66 12.25 12.90
CA HIS A 139 2.24 11.20 13.82
C HIS A 139 0.92 10.57 13.39
N VAL A 140 0.70 9.30 13.74
CA VAL A 140 -0.57 8.63 13.46
C VAL A 140 -1.68 9.21 14.33
N SER A 141 -2.72 9.72 13.68
CA SER A 141 -3.91 10.28 14.32
C SER A 141 -5.17 9.45 14.10
N GLY A 142 -5.16 8.51 13.14
CA GLY A 142 -6.33 7.72 12.82
C GLY A 142 -6.03 6.41 12.14
N TYR A 143 -6.94 5.46 12.34
CA TYR A 143 -6.90 4.15 11.70
C TYR A 143 -8.32 3.68 11.38
N ALA A 144 -8.51 3.11 10.19
CA ALA A 144 -9.80 2.56 9.78
C ALA A 144 -9.64 1.38 8.82
N LEU A 145 -10.57 0.44 8.96
CA LEU A 145 -10.78 -0.67 8.03
C LEU A 145 -12.16 -0.49 7.39
N ARG A 146 -12.22 -0.57 6.06
CA ARG A 146 -13.45 -0.67 5.26
C ARG A 146 -13.51 -2.02 4.58
#